data_AF-A0A0B6YPU0-F1
#
_entry.id   AF-A0A0B6YPU0-F1
#
_cell.length_a   1.000
_cell.length_b   1.000
_cell.length_c   1.000
_cell.angle_alpha   90.00
_cell.angle_beta   90.00
_cell.angle_gamma   90.00
#
_symmetry.space_group_name_H-M   'P 1'
#
loop_
_entity.id
_entity.type
_entity.pdbx_description
1 polymer ?
#
loop_
_entity_poly.entity_id
_entity_poly.type
_entity_poly.pdbx_seq_one_letter_code
_entity_poly.pdbx_strand_id
1 'polypeptide(L)'
;ANYTLYLYNHGGEKMYTLLAKWNPHTELRLNVTDSEPDSQAMNQMGIFRETVRIVVVEERPFVMPISNEFARLSHADNDRYEGFTIDLIKRLSMELNFKYTIYRSPHNRYGADVENGWDGMVGE
;
A
#
# COMPACT_ATOMS: atom_id res chain seq x y z
N ALA A 1 38.07 -15.18 -14.86
CA ALA A 1 36.88 -14.51 -15.43
C ALA A 1 36.41 -13.45 -14.44
N ASN A 2 36.12 -12.22 -14.87
CA ASN A 2 35.82 -11.11 -13.96
C ASN A 2 34.33 -10.70 -14.10
N TYR A 3 33.47 -11.43 -13.41
CA TYR A 3 32.04 -11.13 -13.36
C TYR A 3 31.56 -11.21 -11.91
N THR A 4 30.49 -10.48 -11.61
CA THR A 4 29.86 -10.46 -10.29
C THR A 4 28.39 -10.82 -10.48
N LEU A 5 27.93 -11.81 -9.72
CA LEU A 5 26.52 -12.21 -9.69
C LEU A 5 25.83 -11.50 -8.53
N TYR A 6 24.62 -11.02 -8.78
CA TYR A 6 23.75 -10.40 -7.80
C TYR A 6 22.46 -11.21 -7.71
N LEU A 7 22.09 -11.65 -6.51
CA LEU A 7 20.84 -12.35 -6.24
C LEU A 7 19.86 -11.35 -5.63
N TYR A 8 18.71 -11.16 -6.26
CA TYR A 8 17.64 -10.29 -5.76
C TYR A 8 16.43 -11.12 -5.35
N ASN A 9 15.78 -10.74 -4.24
CA ASN A 9 14.42 -11.17 -3.94
C ASN A 9 13.43 -10.29 -4.70
N HIS A 10 12.38 -10.88 -5.25
CA HIS A 10 11.27 -10.16 -5.88
C HIS A 10 10.06 -10.18 -4.96
N GLY A 11 9.82 -9.07 -4.24
CA GLY A 11 8.57 -8.77 -3.57
C GLY A 11 7.71 -7.80 -4.39
N GLY A 12 6.41 -7.69 -4.07
CA GLY A 12 5.38 -6.99 -4.85
C GLY A 12 5.74 -5.59 -5.40
N GLU A 13 5.05 -5.28 -6.51
CA GLU A 13 5.05 -4.13 -7.44
C GLU A 13 6.33 -3.34 -7.78
N LYS A 14 7.42 -3.34 -7.00
CA LYS A 14 8.71 -2.73 -7.40
C LYS A 14 9.89 -2.93 -6.44
N MET A 15 9.90 -3.96 -5.60
CA MET A 15 10.98 -4.13 -4.61
C MET A 15 11.91 -5.29 -5.00
N TYR A 16 13.01 -4.97 -5.69
CA TYR A 16 14.17 -5.87 -5.79
C TYR A 16 15.08 -5.63 -4.59
N THR A 17 15.08 -6.54 -3.61
CA THR A 17 16.02 -6.47 -2.47
C THR A 17 17.25 -7.31 -2.80
N LEU A 18 18.45 -6.72 -2.76
CA LEU A 18 19.69 -7.47 -2.96
C LEU A 18 19.91 -8.42 -1.78
N LEU A 19 19.86 -9.72 -2.03
CA LEU A 19 20.08 -10.75 -1.04
C LEU A 19 21.56 -11.11 -0.92
N ALA A 20 22.26 -11.22 -2.04
CA ALA A 20 23.66 -11.66 -2.03
C ALA A 20 24.45 -11.20 -3.25
N LYS A 21 25.77 -11.11 -3.07
CA LYS A 21 26.76 -10.82 -4.12
C LYS A 21 27.81 -11.93 -4.15
N TRP A 22 28.19 -12.39 -5.33
CA TRP A 22 29.22 -13.41 -5.51
C TRP A 22 30.20 -13.07 -6.63
N ASN A 23 31.48 -13.43 -6.44
CA ASN A 23 32.55 -13.29 -7.44
C ASN A 23 33.43 -14.56 -7.45
N PRO A 24 33.93 -15.00 -8.63
CA PRO A 24 34.83 -16.16 -8.74
C PRO A 24 36.16 -16.06 -7.98
N HIS A 25 36.57 -14.89 -7.49
CA HIS A 25 37.80 -14.69 -6.71
C HIS A 25 37.59 -14.61 -5.20
N THR A 26 36.34 -14.70 -4.72
CA THR A 26 36.02 -14.68 -3.29
C THR A 26 35.67 -16.08 -2.81
N GLU A 27 36.39 -16.60 -1.80
CA GLU A 27 36.17 -17.93 -1.20
C GLU A 27 34.87 -18.05 -0.38
N LEU A 28 34.15 -16.94 -0.19
CA LEU A 28 32.92 -16.86 0.60
C LEU A 28 31.68 -17.29 -0.21
N ARG A 29 30.97 -18.29 0.35
CA ARG A 29 29.59 -18.67 -0.01
C ARG A 29 28.65 -17.51 0.32
N LEU A 30 27.67 -17.23 -0.55
CA LEU A 30 26.60 -16.22 -0.40
C LEU A 30 26.65 -15.44 0.94
N ASN A 31 27.24 -14.24 0.94
CA ASN A 31 27.01 -13.30 2.03
C ASN A 31 25.57 -12.80 1.89
N VAL A 32 24.63 -13.48 2.54
CA VAL A 32 23.28 -12.96 2.72
C VAL A 32 23.43 -11.66 3.52
N THR A 33 23.26 -10.51 2.87
CA THR A 33 23.44 -9.20 3.52
C THR A 33 22.27 -8.82 4.43
N ASP A 34 21.37 -9.76 4.73
CA ASP A 34 20.45 -9.62 5.85
C ASP A 34 21.29 -9.64 7.14
N SER A 35 21.81 -8.49 7.55
CA SER A 35 21.55 -8.11 8.93
C SER A 35 20.04 -8.26 9.07
N GLU A 36 19.56 -9.29 9.79
CA GLU A 36 18.13 -9.51 10.01
C GLU A 36 17.53 -8.13 10.28
N PRO A 37 16.74 -7.54 9.35
CA PRO A 37 16.08 -6.30 9.67
C PRO A 37 15.26 -6.65 10.90
N ASP A 38 15.50 -5.92 12.00
CA ASP A 38 14.96 -6.20 13.33
C ASP A 38 13.64 -6.94 13.17
N SER A 39 13.56 -8.20 13.56
CA SER A 39 12.38 -9.04 13.29
C SER A 39 11.08 -8.36 13.77
N GLN A 40 11.23 -7.46 14.74
CA GLN A 40 10.24 -6.47 15.21
C GLN A 40 9.81 -5.44 14.13
N ALA A 41 10.74 -4.83 13.40
CA ALA A 41 10.49 -3.88 12.32
C ALA A 41 9.93 -4.55 11.05
N MET A 42 10.38 -5.77 10.73
CA MET A 42 9.88 -6.52 9.57
C MET A 42 8.47 -7.07 9.82
N ASN A 43 8.15 -7.51 11.04
CA ASN A 43 6.78 -7.89 11.43
C ASN A 43 5.82 -6.69 11.55
N GLN A 44 6.34 -5.46 11.64
CA GLN A 44 5.54 -4.23 11.64
C GLN A 44 5.36 -3.63 10.24
N MET A 45 6.10 -4.11 9.24
CA MET A 45 6.00 -3.64 7.86
C MET A 45 4.96 -4.50 7.14
N GLY A 46 3.74 -3.97 6.99
CA GLY A 46 2.75 -4.60 6.12
C GLY A 46 3.19 -4.71 4.67
N ILE A 47 2.29 -5.16 3.81
CA ILE A 47 2.55 -5.29 2.37
C ILE A 47 2.95 -3.95 1.69
N PHE A 48 2.69 -2.83 2.36
CA PHE A 48 3.12 -1.49 1.95
C PHE A 48 4.02 -0.85 3.01
N ARG A 49 5.11 -0.20 2.57
CA ARG A 49 6.02 0.55 3.44
C ARG A 49 5.41 1.87 3.94
N GLU A 50 4.57 2.48 3.11
CA GLU A 50 3.96 3.79 3.35
C GLU A 50 2.45 3.64 3.58
N THR A 51 1.81 4.73 4.04
CA THR A 51 0.36 4.79 4.17
C THR A 51 -0.30 4.86 2.79
N VAL A 52 -1.15 3.88 2.48
CA VAL A 52 -1.89 3.82 1.21
C VAL A 52 -2.98 4.89 1.18
N ARG A 53 -2.99 5.75 0.16
CA ARG A 53 -4.07 6.70 -0.08
C ARG A 53 -5.15 6.04 -0.93
N ILE A 54 -6.34 5.83 -0.38
CA ILE A 54 -7.46 5.18 -1.04
C ILE A 54 -8.49 6.25 -1.44
N VAL A 55 -8.74 6.36 -2.74
CA VAL A 55 -9.81 7.18 -3.30
C VAL A 55 -11.12 6.39 -3.34
N VAL A 56 -12.23 7.01 -2.95
CA VAL A 56 -13.56 6.39 -2.95
C VAL A 56 -14.61 7.26 -3.64
N VAL A 57 -15.61 6.61 -4.22
CA VAL A 57 -16.85 7.23 -4.70
C VAL A 57 -17.98 6.82 -3.75
N GLU A 58 -18.78 7.78 -3.30
CA GLU A 58 -19.94 7.52 -2.45
C GLU A 58 -21.04 6.82 -3.25
N GLU A 59 -21.31 5.57 -2.90
CA GLU A 59 -22.32 4.72 -3.54
C GLU A 59 -22.93 3.79 -2.49
N ARG A 60 -24.26 3.88 -2.29
CA ARG A 60 -24.96 2.96 -1.39
C ARG A 60 -25.08 1.59 -2.05
N PRO A 61 -24.83 0.47 -1.35
CA PRO A 61 -24.50 0.33 0.09
C PRO A 61 -23.00 0.17 0.40
N PHE A 62 -22.14 0.47 -0.57
CA PHE A 62 -20.71 0.12 -0.54
C PHE A 62 -19.85 1.13 0.20
N VAL A 63 -20.07 2.42 -0.05
CA VAL A 63 -19.37 3.54 0.57
C VAL A 63 -20.38 4.65 0.84
N MET A 64 -20.55 5.00 2.11
CA MET A 64 -21.54 5.96 2.57
C MET A 64 -20.89 6.89 3.58
N PRO A 65 -21.14 8.20 3.54
CA PRO A 65 -20.69 9.08 4.61
C PRO A 65 -21.43 8.73 5.91
N ILE A 66 -20.70 8.71 7.03
CA ILE A 66 -21.33 8.49 8.34
C ILE A 66 -22.29 9.65 8.62
N SER A 67 -23.50 9.30 9.04
CA SER A 67 -24.60 10.25 9.28
C SER A 67 -24.41 11.12 10.54
N ASN A 68 -23.66 10.62 11.54
CA ASN A 68 -23.42 11.34 12.78
C ASN A 68 -22.25 12.32 12.64
N GLU A 69 -22.58 13.62 12.65
CA GLU A 69 -21.60 14.71 12.52
C GLU A 69 -20.58 14.73 13.68
N PHE A 70 -20.98 14.33 14.89
CA PHE A 70 -20.08 14.22 16.03
C PHE A 70 -19.07 13.07 15.83
N ALA A 71 -19.54 11.92 15.32
CA ALA A 71 -18.67 10.80 14.99
C ALA A 71 -17.69 11.14 13.85
N ARG A 72 -18.15 11.90 12.85
CA ARG A 72 -17.31 12.36 11.73
C ARG A 72 -16.18 13.30 12.18
N LEU A 73 -16.37 14.05 13.27
CA LEU A 73 -15.39 15.00 13.81
C LEU A 73 -14.49 14.38 14.90
N SER A 74 -14.94 13.33 15.58
CA SER A 74 -14.24 12.72 16.71
C SER A 74 -13.26 11.62 16.33
N HIS A 75 -13.38 11.07 15.11
CA HIS A 75 -12.62 9.90 14.71
C HIS A 75 -11.45 10.20 13.77
N ALA A 76 -10.47 9.28 13.74
CA ALA A 76 -9.33 9.28 12.83
C ALA A 76 -9.79 9.39 11.37
N ASP A 77 -8.93 9.91 10.48
CA ASP A 77 -9.28 10.25 9.08
C ASP A 77 -10.02 9.16 8.28
N ASN A 78 -9.90 7.89 8.66
CA ASN A 78 -10.54 6.75 8.01
C ASN A 78 -12.00 6.49 8.39
N ASP A 79 -12.46 6.97 9.54
CA ASP A 79 -13.78 6.66 10.09
C ASP A 79 -14.85 7.67 9.60
N ARG A 80 -14.64 8.29 8.44
CA ARG A 80 -15.61 9.24 7.85
C ARG A 80 -16.65 8.56 6.97
N TYR A 81 -16.37 7.31 6.57
CA TYR A 81 -17.21 6.49 5.70
C TYR A 81 -17.56 5.16 6.38
N GLU A 82 -18.68 4.60 5.97
CA GLU A 82 -19.19 3.28 6.34
C GLU A 82 -19.71 2.54 5.10
N GLY A 83 -19.87 1.22 5.21
CA GLY A 83 -20.40 0.39 4.12
C GLY A 83 -19.50 -0.80 3.81
N PHE A 84 -19.99 -1.67 2.93
CA PHE A 84 -19.35 -2.96 2.65
C PHE A 84 -17.88 -2.84 2.22
N THR A 85 -17.55 -1.86 1.36
CA THR A 85 -16.19 -1.67 0.86
C THR A 85 -15.26 -1.16 1.97
N ILE A 86 -15.78 -0.33 2.88
CA ILE A 86 -15.02 0.21 4.02
C ILE A 86 -14.66 -0.92 4.99
N ASP A 87 -15.61 -1.79 5.31
CA ASP A 87 -15.38 -2.96 6.17
C ASP A 87 -14.36 -3.92 5.54
N LEU A 88 -14.43 -4.13 4.22
CA LEU A 88 -13.47 -4.96 3.50
C LEU A 88 -12.06 -4.37 3.55
N ILE A 89 -11.90 -3.06 3.29
CA ILE A 89 -10.59 -2.38 3.37
C ILE A 89 -10.01 -2.50 4.79
N LYS A 90 -10.83 -2.28 5.81
CA LYS A 90 -10.43 -2.42 7.22
C LYS A 90 -9.99 -3.84 7.55
N ARG A 91 -10.67 -4.85 7.01
CA ARG A 91 -10.26 -6.25 7.19
C ARG A 91 -8.93 -6.53 6.47
N LEU A 92 -8.79 -6.08 5.23
CA LEU A 92 -7.56 -6.24 4.46
C LEU A 92 -6.37 -5.55 5.15
N SER A 93 -6.56 -4.37 5.73
CA SER A 93 -5.50 -3.66 6.44
C SER A 93 -4.98 -4.43 7.66
N MET A 94 -5.86 -5.17 8.35
CA MET A 94 -5.49 -6.02 9.48
C MET A 94 -4.76 -7.28 9.03
N GLU A 95 -5.27 -7.97 8.00
CA GLU A 95 -4.69 -9.22 7.49
C GLU A 95 -3.33 -9.00 6.79
N LEU A 96 -3.20 -7.87 6.09
CA LEU A 96 -2.00 -7.52 5.30
C LEU A 96 -1.12 -6.46 5.99
N ASN A 97 -1.49 -6.09 7.22
CA ASN A 97 -0.79 -5.18 8.14
C ASN A 97 -0.39 -3.81 7.56
N PHE A 98 -1.19 -3.22 6.67
CA PHE A 98 -0.88 -1.91 6.08
C PHE A 98 -1.70 -0.76 6.69
N LYS A 99 -1.14 0.45 6.62
CA LYS A 99 -1.83 1.69 7.00
C LYS A 99 -2.46 2.32 5.76
N TYR A 100 -3.60 2.98 5.93
CA TYR A 100 -4.27 3.67 4.83
C TYR A 100 -4.92 4.99 5.28
N THR A 101 -5.22 5.85 4.32
CA THR A 101 -6.09 7.02 4.46
C THR A 101 -7.17 6.98 3.37
N ILE A 102 -8.42 7.34 3.70
CA ILE A 102 -9.52 7.39 2.73
C ILE A 102 -9.88 8.84 2.39
N TYR A 103 -10.09 9.13 1.10
CA TYR A 103 -10.59 10.42 0.63
C TYR A 103 -11.57 10.26 -0.52
N ARG A 104 -12.45 11.25 -0.69
CA ARG A 104 -13.46 11.25 -1.75
C ARG A 104 -12.83 11.61 -3.09
N SER A 105 -13.24 10.90 -4.13
CA SER A 105 -12.90 11.22 -5.52
C SER A 105 -13.30 12.67 -5.88
N PRO A 106 -12.51 13.38 -6.70
CA PRO A 106 -12.90 14.67 -7.26
C PRO A 106 -14.30 14.62 -7.88
N HIS A 107 -15.16 15.53 -7.45
CA HIS A 107 -16.56 15.62 -7.88
C HIS A 107 -17.38 14.33 -7.67
N ASN A 108 -16.92 13.39 -6.84
CA ASN A 108 -17.53 12.08 -6.60
C ASN A 108 -17.74 11.26 -7.89
N ARG A 109 -16.79 11.29 -8.82
CA ARG A 109 -16.86 10.57 -10.10
C ARG A 109 -15.91 9.37 -10.12
N TYR A 110 -16.30 8.30 -10.81
CA TYR A 110 -15.36 7.21 -11.10
C TYR A 110 -14.27 7.67 -12.07
N GLY A 111 -14.66 8.36 -13.14
CA GLY A 111 -13.73 8.92 -14.10
C GLY A 111 -14.31 8.88 -15.51
N ALA A 112 -13.98 9.88 -16.29
CA ALA A 112 -14.31 10.03 -17.69
C ALA A 112 -13.10 10.54 -18.44
N ASP A 113 -13.00 10.16 -19.71
CA ASP A 113 -12.03 10.72 -20.63
C ASP A 113 -12.45 12.16 -20.97
N VAL A 114 -11.65 13.12 -20.53
CA VAL A 114 -11.82 14.54 -20.83
C VAL A 114 -10.67 15.01 -21.72
N GLU A 115 -10.79 16.18 -22.34
CA GLU A 115 -9.83 16.67 -23.34
C GLU A 115 -8.35 16.65 -22.89
N ASN A 116 -8.09 16.68 -21.58
CA ASN A 116 -6.75 16.70 -20.99
C ASN A 116 -6.38 15.43 -20.18
N GLY A 117 -7.10 14.33 -20.37
CA GLY A 117 -6.83 13.05 -19.69
C GLY A 117 -8.04 12.52 -18.91
N TRP A 118 -7.80 11.62 -17.96
CA TRP A 118 -8.88 11.05 -17.14
C TRP A 118 -9.14 11.91 -15.90
N ASP A 119 -10.42 12.06 -15.55
CA ASP A 119 -10.84 12.73 -14.32
C ASP A 119 -11.31 11.73 -13.23
N GLY A 120 -11.79 12.27 -12.11
CA GLY A 120 -12.39 11.47 -11.04
C GLY A 120 -11.39 10.50 -10.40
N MET A 121 -11.89 9.34 -9.97
CA MET A 121 -11.11 8.32 -9.28
C MET A 121 -10.02 7.71 -10.17
N VAL A 122 -10.24 7.64 -11.49
CA VAL A 122 -9.26 7.14 -12.47
C VAL A 122 -8.12 8.15 -12.70
N GLY A 123 -8.39 9.45 -12.49
CA GLY A 123 -7.39 10.51 -12.65
C GLY A 123 -6.49 10.76 -11.43
N GLU A 124 -6.73 10.08 -10.31
CA GLU A 124 -5.93 10.18 -9.07
C GLU A 124 -4.64 9.34 -9.10
#